data_AF-A0A382S0B8-F1
#
_entry.id   AF-A0A382S0B8-F1
#
_cell.length_a   1.000
_cell.length_b   1.000
_cell.length_c   1.000
_cell.angle_alpha   90.00
_cell.angle_beta   90.00
_cell.angle_gamma   90.00
#
_symmetry.space_group_name_H-M   'P 1'
#
loop_
_entity.id
_entity.type
_entity.pdbx_description
1 polymer ?
#
loop_
_entity_poly.entity_id
_entity_poly.type
_entity_poly.pdbx_seq_one_letter_code
_entity_poly.pdbx_strand_id
1 'polypeptide(L)'
;MIPISSSMYKRIWPGTLRATVFHTTDEKGVKNIAKLQGKKSQISAFFEMQSRYMEIGVATQGGVHSVLEMDADVLLSAKGDVMSHLDQSGRRWTSIADLQETSRFTNFGKVLKDLETMFSALVEKHLSRGEFQDFSTIFQLWAMAKRKVDSKTLSVIIKDYMDGMESVIKKNIKTFSDVM
;
A
#
# COMPACT_ATOMS: atom_id res chain seq x y z
N MET A 1 -6.39 2.96 -3.63
CA MET A 1 -5.04 2.63 -3.08
C MET A 1 -4.83 1.13 -3.18
N ILE A 2 -3.68 0.61 -2.75
CA ILE A 2 -3.38 -0.82 -2.72
C ILE A 2 -2.95 -1.14 -1.28
N PRO A 3 -3.62 -2.08 -0.59
CA PRO A 3 -3.24 -2.44 0.76
C PRO A 3 -1.94 -3.26 0.77
N ILE A 4 -0.99 -2.84 1.60
CA ILE A 4 0.22 -3.61 1.90
C ILE A 4 -0.08 -4.48 3.13
N SER A 5 -0.79 -5.58 2.89
CA SER A 5 -1.28 -6.47 3.94
C SER A 5 -0.50 -7.78 3.97
N SER A 6 0.19 -8.06 5.07
CA SER A 6 0.97 -9.30 5.23
C SER A 6 0.13 -10.56 5.04
N SER A 7 -1.10 -10.61 5.59
CA SER A 7 -1.95 -11.79 5.45
C SER A 7 -2.49 -11.98 4.04
N MET A 8 -2.78 -10.88 3.34
CA MET A 8 -3.22 -10.92 1.94
C MET A 8 -2.07 -11.33 1.03
N TYR A 9 -0.89 -10.69 1.18
CA TYR A 9 0.27 -10.99 0.36
C TYR A 9 0.77 -12.42 0.56
N LYS A 10 0.74 -12.98 1.78
CA LYS A 10 1.05 -14.41 1.98
C LYS A 10 0.10 -15.36 1.23
N ARG A 11 -1.14 -14.96 0.95
CA ARG A 11 -2.07 -15.76 0.11
C ARG A 11 -1.83 -15.58 -1.40
N ILE A 12 -1.18 -14.49 -1.80
CA ILE A 12 -0.86 -14.17 -3.19
C ILE A 12 0.52 -14.73 -3.56
N TRP A 13 1.52 -14.37 -2.75
CA TRP A 13 2.91 -14.79 -2.79
C TRP A 13 3.25 -15.49 -1.47
N PRO A 14 3.20 -16.84 -1.40
CA PRO A 14 3.45 -17.57 -0.16
C PRO A 14 4.89 -17.49 0.32
N GLY A 15 5.83 -17.26 -0.60
CA GLY A 15 7.23 -17.06 -0.28
C GLY A 15 7.44 -15.80 0.54
N THR A 16 8.20 -15.90 1.62
CA THR A 16 8.66 -14.73 2.37
C THR A 16 10.13 -14.51 2.03
N LEU A 17 10.45 -13.36 1.45
CA LEU A 17 11.84 -12.94 1.28
C LEU A 17 12.32 -12.38 2.61
N ARG A 18 13.28 -13.05 3.24
CA ARG A 18 13.99 -12.52 4.40
C ARG A 18 15.33 -11.98 3.92
N ALA A 19 15.58 -10.70 4.18
CA ALA A 19 16.77 -10.03 3.68
C ALA A 19 17.26 -8.95 4.66
N THR A 20 18.54 -8.65 4.56
CA THR A 20 19.14 -7.49 5.24
C THR A 20 18.66 -6.22 4.53
N VAL A 21 18.05 -5.32 5.29
CA VAL A 21 17.54 -4.03 4.83
C VAL A 21 18.02 -2.93 5.76
N PHE A 22 17.96 -1.70 5.26
CA PHE A 22 18.37 -0.52 5.98
C PHE A 22 17.20 0.42 6.23
N HIS A 23 17.20 1.10 7.38
CA HIS A 23 16.22 2.11 7.71
C HIS A 23 16.88 3.30 8.42
N THR A 24 16.62 4.51 7.92
CA THR A 24 17.09 5.74 8.57
C THR A 24 16.09 6.20 9.62
N THR A 25 16.55 6.47 10.84
CA THR A 25 15.71 6.90 11.96
C THR A 25 16.48 7.78 12.95
N ASP A 26 15.90 8.10 14.12
CA ASP A 26 16.58 8.78 15.23
C ASP A 26 16.70 7.87 16.47
N GLU A 27 17.30 8.35 17.57
CA GLU A 27 17.48 7.57 18.80
C GLU A 27 16.15 7.00 19.36
N LYS A 28 15.05 7.76 19.27
CA LYS A 28 13.72 7.30 19.72
C LYS A 28 13.17 6.25 18.77
N GLY A 29 13.38 6.44 17.48
CA GLY A 29 13.02 5.53 16.42
C GLY A 29 13.68 4.16 16.55
N VAL A 30 14.96 4.09 16.94
CA VAL A 30 15.63 2.82 17.24
C VAL A 30 14.87 2.02 18.31
N LYS A 31 14.52 2.66 19.42
CA LYS A 31 13.75 2.03 20.52
C LYS A 31 12.36 1.60 20.06
N ASN A 32 11.72 2.37 19.18
CA ASN A 32 10.40 2.05 18.65
C ASN A 32 10.46 0.86 17.68
N ILE A 33 11.45 0.82 16.80
CA ILE A 33 11.65 -0.25 15.81
C ILE A 33 11.98 -1.58 16.49
N ALA A 34 12.80 -1.58 17.54
CA ALA A 34 13.05 -2.76 18.35
C ALA A 34 11.74 -3.38 18.91
N LYS A 35 10.77 -2.54 19.28
CA LYS A 35 9.44 -2.98 19.77
C LYS A 35 8.53 -3.52 18.67
N LEU A 36 8.88 -3.39 17.39
CA LEU A 36 8.10 -3.93 16.25
C LEU A 36 8.47 -5.37 15.93
N GLN A 37 9.60 -5.88 16.42
CA GLN A 37 10.03 -7.26 16.17
C GLN A 37 8.94 -8.26 16.61
N GLY A 38 8.64 -9.23 15.75
CA GLY A 38 7.60 -10.24 15.97
C GLY A 38 6.16 -9.73 15.89
N LYS A 39 5.93 -8.45 15.57
CA LYS A 39 4.60 -7.87 15.40
C LYS A 39 4.21 -7.77 13.92
N LYS A 40 2.91 -7.52 13.69
CA LYS A 40 2.36 -7.25 12.34
C LYS A 40 2.62 -5.83 11.84
N SER A 41 3.19 -4.98 12.69
CA SER A 41 3.58 -3.62 12.34
C SER A 41 4.69 -3.63 11.30
N GLN A 42 4.63 -2.70 10.36
CA GLN A 42 5.54 -2.63 9.22
C GLN A 42 6.33 -1.33 9.30
N ILE A 43 7.47 -1.26 8.63
CA ILE A 43 8.24 -0.03 8.39
C ILE A 43 8.66 0.02 6.91
N SER A 44 8.88 1.23 6.39
CA SER A 44 9.56 1.38 5.10
C SER A 44 11.06 1.15 5.31
N ALA A 45 11.72 0.49 4.38
CA ALA A 45 13.16 0.24 4.41
C ALA A 45 13.71 0.28 2.98
N PHE A 46 15.03 0.27 2.84
CA PHE A 46 15.71 0.28 1.54
C PHE A 46 16.83 -0.75 1.52
N PHE A 47 17.14 -1.28 0.33
CA PHE A 47 18.32 -2.11 0.09
C PHE A 47 19.54 -1.27 -0.24
N GLU A 48 19.33 -0.18 -0.98
CA GLU A 48 20.38 0.75 -1.40
C GLU A 48 19.80 2.17 -1.38
N MET A 49 20.63 3.14 -0.98
CA MET A 49 20.28 4.55 -1.00
C MET A 49 21.54 5.40 -1.20
N GLN A 50 21.41 6.54 -1.89
CA GLN A 50 22.53 7.47 -2.05
C GLN A 50 23.03 7.96 -0.69
N SER A 51 24.35 8.01 -0.51
CA SER A 51 25.00 8.34 0.77
C SER A 51 24.48 9.65 1.37
N ARG A 52 24.25 10.66 0.52
CA ARG A 52 23.70 11.96 0.95
C ARG A 52 22.41 11.82 1.75
N TYR A 53 21.49 10.93 1.36
CA TYR A 53 20.23 10.73 2.09
C TYR A 53 20.42 9.97 3.40
N MET A 54 21.46 9.14 3.49
CA MET A 54 21.87 8.54 4.75
C MET A 54 22.46 9.59 5.68
N GLU A 55 23.29 10.50 5.17
CA GLU A 55 24.01 11.56 5.93
C GLU A 55 23.13 12.74 6.38
N ILE A 56 22.09 13.10 5.63
CA ILE A 56 21.19 14.22 6.01
C ILE A 56 19.87 13.74 6.61
N GLY A 57 19.54 12.46 6.41
CA GLY A 57 18.24 11.87 6.69
C GLY A 57 17.18 12.26 5.65
N VAL A 58 16.36 11.29 5.23
CA VAL A 58 15.32 11.48 4.19
C VAL A 58 14.23 12.46 4.65
N ALA A 59 13.78 12.36 5.90
CA ALA A 59 12.67 13.16 6.44
C ALA A 59 13.10 14.16 7.54
N THR A 60 14.27 13.98 8.14
CA THR A 60 14.72 14.75 9.31
C THR A 60 15.50 16.02 8.96
N GLN A 61 15.83 16.24 7.67
CA GLN A 61 16.48 17.45 7.14
C GLN A 61 17.66 17.96 8.00
N GLY A 62 18.56 17.07 8.43
CA GLY A 62 19.81 17.45 9.11
C GLY A 62 19.84 17.35 10.64
N GLY A 63 19.35 16.25 11.21
CA GLY A 63 19.51 15.91 12.64
C GLY A 63 20.42 14.70 12.88
N VAL A 64 20.68 14.36 14.16
CA VAL A 64 21.32 13.08 14.53
C VAL A 64 20.44 11.94 14.03
N HIS A 65 20.92 11.23 13.02
CA HIS A 65 20.22 10.13 12.38
C HIS A 65 21.01 8.84 12.61
N SER A 66 20.30 7.74 12.82
CA SER A 66 20.83 6.39 12.92
C SER A 66 20.41 5.63 11.67
N VAL A 67 21.34 4.91 11.07
CA VAL A 67 21.05 3.91 10.04
C VAL A 67 20.99 2.56 10.74
N LEU A 68 19.83 1.92 10.69
CA LEU A 68 19.65 0.57 11.21
C LEU A 68 19.81 -0.43 10.09
N GLU A 69 20.76 -1.35 10.24
CA GLU A 69 20.85 -2.58 9.47
C GLU A 69 20.04 -3.67 10.19
N MET A 70 19.19 -4.38 9.46
CA MET A 70 18.30 -5.37 10.06
C MET A 70 17.89 -6.48 9.09
N ASP A 71 17.80 -7.70 9.60
CA ASP A 71 17.18 -8.80 8.88
C ASP A 71 15.66 -8.78 9.07
N ALA A 72 14.94 -8.51 8.00
CA ALA A 72 13.48 -8.33 8.00
C ALA A 72 12.79 -9.19 6.94
N ASP A 73 11.52 -9.49 7.21
CA ASP A 73 10.64 -10.10 6.22
C ASP A 73 10.11 -9.00 5.28
N VAL A 74 10.48 -9.09 4.00
CA VAL A 74 10.09 -8.14 2.98
C VAL A 74 8.69 -8.49 2.48
N LEU A 75 7.73 -7.60 2.73
CA LEU A 75 6.35 -7.77 2.26
C LEU A 75 6.15 -7.29 0.83
N LEU A 76 6.83 -6.21 0.47
CA LEU A 76 6.78 -5.58 -0.85
C LEU A 76 8.09 -4.83 -1.03
N SER A 77 8.77 -5.10 -2.13
CA SER A 77 9.89 -4.31 -2.65
C SER A 77 9.46 -3.61 -3.92
N ALA A 78 10.25 -2.66 -4.41
CA ALA A 78 10.17 -2.15 -5.77
C ALA A 78 11.53 -1.58 -6.16
N LYS A 79 11.77 -1.36 -7.44
CA LYS A 79 13.03 -0.76 -7.93
C LYS A 79 13.20 0.71 -7.54
N GLY A 80 12.09 1.40 -7.27
CA GLY A 80 12.07 2.78 -6.79
C GLY A 80 11.32 2.89 -5.47
N ASP A 81 11.13 4.13 -4.99
CA ASP A 81 10.36 4.38 -3.78
C ASP A 81 8.89 3.95 -3.97
N VAL A 82 8.40 3.12 -3.07
CA VAL A 82 7.02 2.61 -3.04
C VAL A 82 6.02 3.71 -2.63
N MET A 83 6.49 4.80 -2.02
CA MET A 83 5.67 5.92 -1.56
C MET A 83 4.50 5.46 -0.68
N SER A 84 4.79 4.62 0.32
CA SER A 84 3.74 4.06 1.17
C SER A 84 3.22 5.06 2.22
N HIS A 85 1.92 5.00 2.49
CA HIS A 85 1.23 5.84 3.47
C HIS A 85 0.57 5.00 4.57
N LEU A 86 0.60 5.50 5.80
CA LEU A 86 -0.13 4.93 6.93
C LEU A 86 -1.52 5.53 7.04
N ASP A 87 -2.53 4.69 7.24
CA ASP A 87 -3.84 5.17 7.71
C ASP A 87 -3.88 5.34 9.24
N GLN A 88 -4.99 5.87 9.76
CA GLN A 88 -5.18 6.11 11.20
C GLN A 88 -5.12 4.83 12.05
N SER A 89 -5.30 3.66 11.46
CA SER A 89 -5.18 2.35 12.13
C SER A 89 -3.79 1.74 12.01
N GLY A 90 -2.86 2.42 11.34
CA GLY A 90 -1.49 1.96 11.12
C GLY A 90 -1.32 0.96 9.98
N ARG A 91 -2.33 0.78 9.11
CA ARG A 91 -2.20 -0.05 7.89
C ARG A 91 -1.47 0.75 6.81
N ARG A 92 -0.60 0.09 6.05
CA ARG A 92 0.13 0.72 4.94
C ARG A 92 -0.58 0.53 3.61
N TRP A 93 -0.46 1.55 2.78
CA TRP A 93 -1.08 1.64 1.47
C TRP A 93 -0.11 2.25 0.47
N THR A 94 -0.15 1.82 -0.79
CA THR A 94 0.50 2.49 -1.93
C THR A 94 -0.56 2.77 -3.02
N SER A 95 -0.19 3.34 -4.16
CA SER A 95 -1.09 3.56 -5.29
C SER A 95 -0.55 2.93 -6.57
N ILE A 96 -1.43 2.77 -7.57
CA ILE A 96 -0.99 2.34 -8.91
C ILE A 96 -0.05 3.38 -9.52
N ALA A 97 -0.28 4.67 -9.26
CA ALA A 97 0.60 5.73 -9.75
C ALA A 97 2.01 5.58 -9.19
N ASP A 98 2.16 5.29 -7.89
CA ASP A 98 3.47 5.05 -7.28
C ASP A 98 4.18 3.86 -7.94
N LEU A 99 3.47 2.75 -8.18
CA LEU A 99 4.03 1.59 -8.87
C LEU A 99 4.35 1.85 -10.36
N GLN A 100 3.65 2.77 -11.01
CA GLN A 100 3.97 3.20 -12.37
C GLN A 100 5.25 4.04 -12.40
N GLU A 101 5.46 4.88 -11.39
CA GLU A 101 6.70 5.66 -11.24
C GLU A 101 7.91 4.76 -10.99
N THR A 102 7.75 3.67 -10.24
CA THR A 102 8.84 2.70 -10.02
C THR A 102 9.16 1.83 -11.24
N SER A 103 8.23 1.71 -12.20
CA SER A 103 8.43 0.92 -13.42
C SER A 103 7.80 1.55 -14.67
N ARG A 104 8.57 2.46 -15.28
CA ARG A 104 8.16 3.25 -16.47
C ARG A 104 7.73 2.43 -17.68
N PHE A 105 8.18 1.18 -17.81
CA PHE A 105 7.91 0.33 -18.97
C PHE A 105 6.81 -0.70 -18.72
N THR A 106 6.30 -0.81 -17.49
CA THR A 106 5.24 -1.77 -17.17
C THR A 106 3.89 -1.22 -17.60
N ASN A 107 3.14 -2.00 -18.38
CA ASN A 107 1.78 -1.63 -18.80
C ASN A 107 0.75 -2.02 -17.73
N PHE A 108 0.12 -1.03 -17.10
CA PHE A 108 -0.95 -1.20 -16.11
C PHE A 108 -2.37 -1.13 -16.70
N GLY A 109 -2.55 -0.97 -18.01
CA GLY A 109 -3.86 -0.77 -18.62
C GLY A 109 -4.88 -1.86 -18.27
N LYS A 110 -4.44 -3.14 -18.25
CA LYS A 110 -5.29 -4.26 -17.81
C LYS A 110 -5.64 -4.17 -16.31
N VAL A 111 -4.66 -3.85 -15.46
CA VAL A 111 -4.85 -3.67 -14.02
C VAL A 111 -5.88 -2.56 -13.76
N LEU A 112 -5.75 -1.42 -14.44
CA LEU A 112 -6.68 -0.28 -14.30
C LEU A 112 -8.11 -0.66 -14.70
N LYS A 113 -8.29 -1.40 -15.80
CA LYS A 113 -9.60 -1.89 -16.23
C LYS A 113 -10.21 -2.88 -15.23
N ASP A 114 -9.41 -3.78 -14.68
CA ASP A 114 -9.86 -4.74 -13.65
C ASP A 114 -10.20 -4.02 -12.34
N LEU A 115 -9.46 -2.98 -11.96
CA LEU A 115 -9.77 -2.13 -10.82
C LEU A 115 -11.08 -1.38 -11.03
N GLU A 116 -11.27 -0.76 -12.19
CA GLU A 116 -12.52 -0.08 -12.54
C GLU A 116 -13.70 -1.05 -12.42
N THR A 117 -13.58 -2.26 -12.98
CA THR A 117 -14.60 -3.30 -12.89
C THR A 117 -14.90 -3.67 -11.43
N MET A 118 -13.88 -3.84 -10.61
CA MET A 118 -14.02 -4.10 -9.17
C MET A 118 -14.75 -2.95 -8.46
N PHE A 119 -14.37 -1.69 -8.72
CA PHE A 119 -15.04 -0.53 -8.13
C PHE A 119 -16.49 -0.42 -8.56
N SER A 120 -16.82 -0.68 -9.84
CA SER A 120 -18.19 -0.70 -10.33
C SER A 120 -19.05 -1.67 -9.54
N ALA A 121 -18.59 -2.91 -9.38
CA ALA A 121 -19.30 -3.93 -8.61
C ALA A 121 -19.50 -3.53 -7.13
N LEU A 122 -18.50 -2.91 -6.51
CA LEU A 122 -18.60 -2.45 -5.11
C LEU A 122 -19.60 -1.29 -4.96
N VAL A 123 -19.57 -0.32 -5.87
CA VAL A 123 -20.47 0.83 -5.86
C VAL A 123 -21.91 0.37 -6.08
N GLU A 124 -22.17 -0.48 -7.08
CA GLU A 124 -23.50 -1.03 -7.35
C GLU A 124 -24.04 -1.84 -6.17
N LYS A 125 -23.17 -2.61 -5.50
CA LYS A 125 -23.57 -3.45 -4.36
C LYS A 125 -23.92 -2.66 -3.10
N HIS A 126 -23.20 -1.57 -2.83
CA HIS A 126 -23.23 -0.93 -1.50
C HIS A 126 -23.68 0.52 -1.48
N LEU A 127 -23.68 1.21 -2.62
CA LEU A 127 -23.98 2.64 -2.68
C LEU A 127 -25.19 2.90 -3.59
N SER A 128 -26.14 3.67 -3.08
CA SER A 128 -27.24 4.19 -3.88
C SER A 128 -26.91 5.57 -4.45
N ARG A 129 -27.46 5.88 -5.62
CA ARG A 129 -27.51 7.24 -6.16
C ARG A 129 -28.56 8.04 -5.40
N GLY A 130 -28.20 9.25 -5.00
CA GLY A 130 -29.11 10.21 -4.38
C GLY A 130 -29.62 11.23 -5.40
N GLU A 131 -30.36 12.22 -4.91
CA GLU A 131 -30.82 13.36 -5.72
C GLU A 131 -29.63 14.08 -6.39
N PHE A 132 -29.81 14.48 -7.66
CA PHE A 132 -28.78 15.13 -8.50
C PHE A 132 -27.53 14.27 -8.80
N GLN A 133 -27.61 12.94 -8.61
CA GLN A 133 -26.48 12.03 -8.85
C GLN A 133 -26.65 11.12 -10.06
N ASP A 134 -27.63 11.39 -10.92
CA ASP A 134 -27.91 10.56 -12.10
C ASP A 134 -26.69 10.46 -13.03
N PHE A 135 -25.92 11.55 -13.15
CA PHE A 135 -24.70 11.61 -13.97
C PHE A 135 -23.41 11.41 -13.18
N SER A 136 -23.48 11.08 -11.88
CA SER A 136 -22.28 10.81 -11.08
C SER A 136 -21.54 9.58 -11.60
N THR A 137 -20.23 9.71 -11.78
CA THR A 137 -19.36 8.58 -12.11
C THR A 137 -19.22 7.64 -10.91
N ILE A 138 -18.80 6.40 -11.19
CA ILE A 138 -18.54 5.38 -10.16
C ILE A 138 -17.47 5.87 -9.17
N PHE A 139 -16.43 6.54 -9.65
CA PHE A 139 -15.38 7.09 -8.79
C PHE A 139 -15.86 8.26 -7.93
N GLN A 140 -16.76 9.11 -8.44
CA GLN A 140 -17.39 10.16 -7.64
C GLN A 140 -18.28 9.56 -6.53
N LEU A 141 -19.07 8.54 -6.84
CA LEU A 141 -19.88 7.83 -5.84
C LEU A 141 -18.99 7.15 -4.79
N TRP A 142 -17.91 6.48 -5.22
CA TRP A 142 -16.94 5.84 -4.35
C TRP A 142 -16.28 6.84 -3.39
N ALA A 143 -15.87 8.01 -3.87
CA ALA A 143 -15.29 9.07 -3.04
C ALA A 143 -16.25 9.55 -1.93
N MET A 144 -17.57 9.41 -2.14
CA MET A 144 -18.60 9.75 -1.17
C MET A 144 -19.01 8.59 -0.25
N ALA A 145 -18.48 7.38 -0.43
CA ALA A 145 -18.93 6.17 0.25
C ALA A 145 -19.06 6.36 1.78
N LYS A 146 -18.02 6.89 2.43
CA LYS A 146 -18.00 7.14 3.89
C LYS A 146 -19.14 8.06 4.38
N ARG A 147 -19.62 8.98 3.54
CA ARG A 147 -20.72 9.91 3.88
C ARG A 147 -22.10 9.31 3.60
N LYS A 148 -22.18 8.30 2.72
CA LYS A 148 -23.42 7.71 2.24
C LYS A 148 -23.91 6.52 3.05
N VAL A 149 -23.04 5.91 3.86
CA VAL A 149 -23.36 4.68 4.60
C VAL A 149 -23.00 4.82 6.07
N ASP A 150 -23.67 4.03 6.91
CA ASP A 150 -23.32 3.90 8.33
C ASP A 150 -21.98 3.17 8.53
N SER A 151 -21.48 3.16 9.77
CA SER A 151 -20.19 2.54 10.12
C SER A 151 -20.15 1.02 9.92
N LYS A 152 -21.27 0.32 10.09
CA LYS A 152 -21.36 -1.13 9.90
C LYS A 152 -21.25 -1.47 8.43
N THR A 153 -21.99 -0.77 7.57
CA THR A 153 -21.95 -0.92 6.12
C THR A 153 -20.57 -0.52 5.58
N LEU A 154 -19.98 0.57 6.10
CA LEU A 154 -18.61 0.96 5.74
C LEU A 154 -17.58 -0.13 6.04
N SER A 155 -17.70 -0.82 7.18
CA SER A 155 -16.83 -1.95 7.52
C SER A 155 -16.94 -3.10 6.50
N VAL A 156 -18.16 -3.39 6.03
CA VAL A 156 -18.40 -4.39 4.98
C VAL A 156 -17.80 -3.95 3.65
N ILE A 157 -17.97 -2.69 3.25
CA ILE A 157 -17.35 -2.13 2.04
C ILE A 157 -15.82 -2.28 2.10
N ILE A 158 -15.20 -1.95 3.24
CA ILE A 158 -13.75 -2.08 3.42
C ILE A 158 -13.31 -3.53 3.26
N LYS A 159 -14.05 -4.48 3.86
CA LYS A 159 -13.76 -5.91 3.70
C LYS A 159 -13.83 -6.34 2.23
N ASP A 160 -14.96 -6.06 1.56
CA ASP A 160 -15.17 -6.44 0.17
C ASP A 160 -14.14 -5.77 -0.77
N TYR A 161 -13.71 -4.55 -0.44
CA TYR A 161 -12.62 -3.88 -1.14
C TYR A 161 -11.28 -4.60 -0.98
N MET A 162 -10.93 -5.04 0.23
CA MET A 162 -9.70 -5.83 0.44
C MET A 162 -9.73 -7.15 -0.34
N ASP A 163 -10.88 -7.84 -0.34
CA ASP A 163 -11.07 -9.10 -1.07
C ASP A 163 -11.04 -8.88 -2.60
N GLY A 164 -11.64 -7.79 -3.07
CA GLY A 164 -11.58 -7.36 -4.46
C GLY A 164 -10.15 -7.03 -4.91
N MET A 165 -9.40 -6.28 -4.09
CA MET A 165 -8.00 -5.95 -4.36
C MET A 165 -7.14 -7.21 -4.44
N GLU A 166 -7.30 -8.17 -3.53
CA GLU A 166 -6.60 -9.47 -3.62
C GLU A 166 -6.91 -10.18 -4.95
N SER A 167 -8.18 -10.17 -5.37
CA SER A 167 -8.62 -10.81 -6.61
C SER A 167 -8.02 -10.14 -7.85
N VAL A 168 -7.99 -8.80 -7.88
CA VAL A 168 -7.36 -8.03 -8.98
C VAL A 168 -5.85 -8.29 -9.03
N ILE A 169 -5.18 -8.33 -7.88
CA ILE A 169 -3.75 -8.62 -7.82
C ILE A 169 -3.47 -10.03 -8.35
N LYS A 170 -4.21 -11.05 -7.90
CA LYS A 170 -4.07 -12.42 -8.39
C LYS A 170 -4.31 -12.54 -9.89
N LYS A 171 -5.31 -11.83 -10.43
CA LYS A 171 -5.61 -11.82 -11.87
C LYS A 171 -4.52 -11.15 -12.71
N ASN A 172 -3.79 -10.21 -12.12
CA ASN A 172 -2.72 -9.45 -12.77
C ASN A 172 -1.35 -9.72 -12.13
N ILE A 173 -1.15 -10.96 -11.64
CA ILE A 173 0.00 -11.34 -10.81
C ILE A 173 1.33 -11.02 -11.46
N LYS A 174 1.45 -11.26 -12.77
CA LYS A 174 2.67 -10.98 -13.53
C LYS A 174 3.03 -9.49 -13.48
N THR A 175 2.08 -8.61 -13.81
CA THR A 175 2.30 -7.16 -13.79
C THR A 175 2.73 -6.69 -12.41
N PHE A 176 2.11 -7.22 -11.35
CA PHE A 176 2.45 -6.87 -9.98
C PHE A 176 3.82 -7.43 -9.55
N SER A 177 4.18 -8.65 -9.94
CA SER A 177 5.51 -9.23 -9.68
C SER A 177 6.64 -8.61 -10.51
N ASP A 178 6.32 -8.00 -11.66
CA ASP A 178 7.33 -7.30 -12.47
C ASP A 178 7.73 -5.94 -11.84
N VAL A 179 6.88 -5.38 -10.97
CA VAL A 179 7.09 -4.07 -10.32
C VAL A 179 7.34 -4.14 -8.82
N MET A 180 7.00 -5.27 -8.18
CA MET A 180 7.19 -5.53 -6.76
C MET A 180 8.21 -6.64 -6.49
#